data_AF-H1W4J5-F1
#
_entry.id   AF-H1W4J5-F1
#
_cell.length_a   1.000
_cell.length_b   1.000
_cell.length_c   1.000
_cell.angle_alpha   90.00
_cell.angle_beta   90.00
_cell.angle_gamma   90.00
#
_symmetry.space_group_name_H-M   'P 1'
#
loop_
_entity.id
_entity.type
_entity.pdbx_description
1 polymer ?
#
loop_
_entity_poly.entity_id
_entity_poly.type
_entity_poly.pdbx_seq_one_letter_code
_entity_poly.pdbx_strand_id
1 'polypeptide(L)'
;MAQYTEYEVNQAIQAVSDGQSLRKAAREYGIPITTLHNRLTGTQARAAAFSDLQRLSPDQEAKLAEWVRIQHALGVAPTHQQ
;
A
#
# COMPACT_ATOMS: atom_id res chain seq x y z
N MET A 1 7.92 -12.21 7.26
CA MET A 1 7.39 -10.99 6.61
C MET A 1 6.89 -11.36 5.23
N ALA A 2 5.78 -10.79 4.75
CA ALA A 2 5.38 -11.00 3.36
C ALA A 2 6.47 -10.44 2.45
N GLN A 3 6.94 -11.22 1.49
CA GLN A 3 8.05 -10.84 0.61
C GLN A 3 7.62 -9.92 -0.55
N TYR A 4 6.36 -9.47 -0.53
CA TYR A 4 5.75 -8.64 -1.55
C TYR A 4 5.04 -7.43 -0.93
N THR A 5 4.96 -6.36 -1.69
CA THR A 5 4.35 -5.06 -1.41
C THR A 5 3.05 -4.92 -2.21
N GLU A 6 2.22 -3.91 -1.87
CA GLU A 6 1.04 -3.60 -2.69
C GLU A 6 1.42 -3.14 -4.11
N TYR A 7 2.63 -2.62 -4.31
CA TYR A 7 3.10 -2.27 -5.66
C TYR A 7 3.22 -3.51 -6.53
N GLU A 8 3.88 -4.57 -6.06
CA GLU A 8 3.98 -5.82 -6.82
C GLU A 8 2.61 -6.46 -7.03
N VAL A 9 1.70 -6.38 -6.05
CA VAL A 9 0.32 -6.84 -6.20
C VAL A 9 -0.39 -6.13 -7.34
N ASN A 10 -0.26 -4.80 -7.42
CA ASN A 10 -0.87 -4.02 -8.50
C ASN A 10 -0.25 -4.35 -9.86
N GLN A 11 1.08 -4.55 -9.94
CA GLN A 11 1.73 -4.99 -11.17
C GLN A 11 1.24 -6.38 -11.61
N ALA A 12 1.05 -7.31 -10.67
CA ALA A 12 0.53 -8.64 -10.96
C ALA A 12 -0.94 -8.61 -11.43
N ILE A 13 -1.77 -7.75 -10.84
CA ILE A 13 -3.15 -7.53 -11.29
C ILE A 13 -3.15 -6.99 -12.73
N GLN A 14 -2.31 -6.00 -13.02
CA GLN A 14 -2.18 -5.44 -14.36
C GLN A 14 -1.73 -6.50 -15.37
N ALA A 15 -0.71 -7.29 -15.05
CA ALA A 15 -0.25 -8.37 -15.93
C ALA A 15 -1.37 -9.38 -16.24
N VAL A 16 -2.19 -9.73 -15.26
CA VAL A 16 -3.36 -10.60 -15.48
C VAL A 16 -4.40 -9.93 -16.39
N SER A 17 -4.65 -8.64 -16.20
CA SER A 17 -5.51 -7.85 -17.09
C SER A 17 -4.97 -7.78 -18.52
N ASP A 18 -3.65 -7.78 -18.69
CA ASP A 18 -2.98 -7.78 -20.00
C ASP A 18 -2.94 -9.16 -20.66
N GLY A 19 -3.59 -10.17 -20.05
CA GLY A 19 -3.76 -11.52 -20.59
C GLY A 19 -2.80 -12.57 -20.02
N GLN A 20 -1.98 -12.23 -19.03
CA GLN A 20 -1.15 -13.20 -18.34
C GLN A 20 -1.99 -14.15 -17.46
N SER A 21 -1.62 -15.43 -17.40
CA SER A 21 -2.28 -16.34 -16.46
C SER A 21 -1.99 -15.96 -15.01
N LEU A 22 -2.98 -16.13 -14.14
CA LEU A 22 -2.88 -15.90 -12.69
C LEU A 22 -1.63 -16.55 -12.09
N ARG A 23 -1.34 -17.80 -12.46
CA ARG A 23 -0.19 -18.56 -11.97
C ARG A 23 1.14 -17.98 -12.43
N LYS A 24 1.23 -17.50 -13.67
CA LYS A 24 2.46 -16.89 -14.20
C LYS A 24 2.71 -15.56 -13.51
N ALA A 25 1.70 -14.69 -13.40
CA ALA A 25 1.80 -13.41 -12.70
C ALA A 25 2.17 -13.60 -11.22
N ALA A 26 1.49 -14.49 -10.50
CA ALA A 26 1.81 -14.79 -9.11
C ALA A 26 3.28 -15.20 -8.91
N ARG A 27 3.83 -16.05 -9.79
CA ARG A 27 5.23 -16.47 -9.72
C ARG A 27 6.20 -15.35 -10.06
N GLU A 28 5.92 -14.59 -11.11
CA GLU A 28 6.78 -13.49 -11.59
C GLU A 28 6.94 -12.40 -10.54
N TYR A 29 5.86 -12.03 -9.87
CA TYR A 29 5.86 -10.98 -8.85
C TYR A 29 6.03 -11.52 -7.42
N GLY A 30 6.26 -12.82 -7.23
CA GLY A 30 6.51 -13.41 -5.90
C GLY A 30 5.32 -13.38 -4.94
N ILE A 31 4.09 -13.37 -5.46
CA ILE A 31 2.86 -13.24 -4.67
C ILE A 31 2.17 -14.61 -4.56
N PRO A 32 1.63 -14.98 -3.39
CA PRO A 32 0.76 -16.14 -3.27
C PRO A 32 -0.44 -16.04 -4.22
N ILE A 33 -0.71 -17.12 -4.96
CA ILE A 33 -1.84 -17.18 -5.92
C ILE A 33 -3.16 -16.79 -5.26
N THR A 34 -3.36 -17.20 -4.00
CA THR A 34 -4.57 -16.88 -3.21
C THR A 34 -4.71 -15.39 -2.95
N THR A 35 -3.61 -14.69 -2.64
CA THR A 35 -3.62 -13.24 -2.46
C THR A 35 -4.02 -12.54 -3.76
N LEU A 36 -3.41 -12.93 -4.89
CA LEU A 36 -3.70 -12.33 -6.20
C LEU A 36 -5.15 -12.62 -6.65
N HIS A 37 -5.61 -13.85 -6.45
CA HIS A 37 -7.00 -14.22 -6.72
C HIS A 37 -7.98 -13.38 -5.88
N ASN A 38 -7.75 -13.29 -4.57
CA ASN A 38 -8.61 -12.52 -3.67
C ASN A 38 -8.71 -11.05 -4.09
N ARG A 39 -7.56 -10.46 -4.47
CA ARG A 39 -7.50 -9.09 -5.00
C ARG A 39 -8.34 -8.93 -6.26
N LEU A 40 -8.23 -9.84 -7.23
CA LEU A 40 -9.03 -9.82 -8.46
C LEU A 40 -10.53 -10.00 -8.19
N THR A 41 -10.91 -10.74 -7.15
CA THR A 41 -12.31 -10.90 -6.71
C THR A 41 -12.83 -9.74 -5.85
N GLY A 42 -12.07 -8.65 -5.68
CA GLY A 42 -12.50 -7.44 -4.99
C GLY A 42 -12.05 -7.32 -3.53
N THR A 43 -11.16 -8.20 -3.04
CA THR A 43 -10.62 -8.09 -1.68
C THR A 43 -9.66 -6.91 -1.59
N GLN A 44 -9.98 -5.95 -0.73
CA GLN A 44 -9.18 -4.75 -0.51
C GLN A 44 -7.82 -5.02 0.15
N ALA A 45 -6.89 -4.09 -0.06
CA ALA A 45 -5.61 -4.07 0.64
C ALA A 45 -5.79 -4.08 2.15
N ARG A 46 -4.90 -4.76 2.89
CA ARG A 46 -5.00 -4.81 4.36
C ARG A 46 -4.95 -3.40 4.94
N ALA A 47 -4.09 -2.53 4.41
CA ALA A 47 -4.02 -1.14 4.86
C ALA A 47 -5.35 -0.39 4.65
N ALA A 48 -6.00 -0.60 3.50
CA ALA A 48 -7.30 0.01 3.20
C ALA A 48 -8.43 -0.58 4.06
N ALA A 49 -8.52 -1.92 4.17
CA ALA A 49 -9.57 -2.59 4.93
C ALA A 49 -9.51 -2.29 6.44
N PHE A 50 -8.34 -1.89 6.96
CA PHE A 50 -8.12 -1.54 8.36
C PHE A 50 -7.87 -0.05 8.56
N SER A 51 -8.18 0.81 7.57
CA SER A 51 -7.99 2.26 7.67
C SER A 51 -8.76 2.85 8.84
N ASP A 52 -10.00 2.39 9.04
CA ASP A 52 -10.91 2.91 10.06
C ASP A 52 -10.49 2.51 11.49
N LEU A 53 -9.57 1.56 11.60
CA LEU A 53 -9.01 1.11 12.87
C LEU A 53 -7.69 1.83 13.22
N GLN A 54 -7.18 2.68 12.32
CA GLN A 54 -6.02 3.53 12.61
C GLN A 54 -6.43 4.70 13.49
N ARG A 55 -5.47 5.21 14.29
CA ARG A 55 -5.68 6.40 15.14
C ARG A 55 -5.88 7.68 14.33
N LEU A 56 -5.26 7.73 13.15
CA LEU A 56 -5.36 8.82 12.21
C LEU A 56 -5.93 8.27 10.90
N SER A 57 -6.82 9.03 10.27
CA SER A 57 -7.27 8.69 8.93
C SER A 57 -6.11 8.86 7.93
N PRO A 58 -6.16 8.19 6.77
CA PRO A 58 -5.16 8.38 5.71
C PRO A 58 -4.95 9.87 5.33
N ASP A 59 -6.02 10.67 5.32
CA ASP A 59 -5.95 12.11 5.06
C ASP A 59 -5.22 12.89 6.16
N GLN A 60 -5.40 12.50 7.42
CA GLN A 60 -4.69 13.10 8.54
C GLN A 60 -3.20 12.75 8.50
N GLU A 61 -2.87 11.48 8.20
CA GLU A 61 -1.48 11.05 8.01
C GLU A 61 -0.82 11.79 6.84
N ALA A 62 -1.52 11.97 5.72
CA ALA A 62 -1.01 12.71 4.57
C ALA A 62 -0.70 14.18 4.92
N LYS A 63 -1.61 14.86 5.65
CA LYS A 63 -1.40 16.23 6.12
C LYS A 63 -0.22 16.33 7.09
N LEU A 64 -0.11 15.38 8.02
CA LEU A 64 0.99 15.33 8.98
C LEU A 64 2.33 15.11 8.27
N ALA A 65 2.39 14.17 7.32
CA ALA A 65 3.59 13.91 6.52
C ALA A 65 4.02 15.16 5.73
N GLU A 66 3.08 15.86 5.12
CA GLU A 66 3.37 17.10 4.39
C GLU A 66 3.89 18.19 5.31
N TRP A 67 3.26 18.38 6.47
CA TRP A 67 3.76 19.31 7.49
C TRP A 67 5.20 18.99 7.90
N VAL A 68 5.54 17.72 8.15
CA VAL A 68 6.90 17.29 8.49
C VAL A 68 7.89 17.62 7.39
N ARG A 69 7.54 17.39 6.11
CA ARG A 69 8.40 17.73 4.97
C ARG A 69 8.64 19.24 4.87
N ILE A 70 7.60 20.05 5.09
CA ILE A 70 7.70 21.52 5.10
C ILE A 70 8.63 21.97 6.22
N GLN A 71 8.47 21.44 7.44
CA GLN A 71 9.36 21.77 8.57
C GLN A 71 10.82 21.43 8.26
N HIS A 72 11.06 20.25 7.67
CA HIS A 72 12.40 19.85 7.23
C HIS A 72 12.98 20.80 6.18
N ALA A 73 12.20 21.19 5.17
CA ALA A 73 12.63 22.13 4.13
C ALA A 73 12.93 23.54 4.70
N LEU A 74 12.23 23.95 5.75
CA LEU A 74 12.49 25.19 6.49
C LEU A 74 13.69 25.09 7.45
N GLY A 75 14.28 23.90 7.64
CA GLY A 75 15.35 23.67 8.59
C GLY A 75 14.91 23.74 10.06
N VAL A 76 13.61 23.67 10.32
CA VAL A 76 13.03 23.76 11.67
C VAL A 76 12.65 22.36 12.15
N ALA A 77 13.07 22.01 13.36
CA ALA A 77 12.66 20.75 13.97
C ALA A 77 11.21 20.82 14.48
N PRO A 78 10.41 19.75 14.36
CA PRO A 78 9.11 19.66 15.01
C PRO A 78 9.22 19.93 16.51
N THR A 79 8.57 20.98 17.01
CA THR A 79 8.53 21.27 18.44
C THR A 79 7.39 20.49 19.10
N HIS A 80 7.72 19.59 20.03
CA HIS A 80 6.73 18.88 20.84
C HIS A 80 6.31 19.75 22.03
N GLN A 81 5.06 20.18 22.10
CA GLN A 81 4.45 20.66 23.34
C GLN A 81 3.70 19.51 24.00
N GLN A 82 4.06 19.20 25.26
CA GLN A 82 3.42 18.17 26.09
C GLN A 82 2.05 18.61 26.59
#